data_AF-A0AAE5H1P0-F1
#
_entry.id   AF-A0AAE5H1P0-F1
#
_cell.length_a   1.000
_cell.length_b   1.000
_cell.length_c   1.000
_cell.angle_alpha   90.00
_cell.angle_beta   90.00
_cell.angle_gamma   90.00
#
_symmetry.space_group_name_H-M   'P 1'
#
loop_
_entity.id
_entity.type
_entity.pdbx_description
1 polymer ?
#
loop_
_entity_poly.entity_id
_entity_poly.type
_entity_poly.pdbx_seq_one_letter_code
_entity_poly.pdbx_strand_id
1 'polypeptide(L)'
;MKISNREKVMLYILGIIVLGLAYYQFVYSYEINIIQQKVKQQNEIQQKYTTAINTINSIESKKSDVKILKAKISDESLPFYPTISEEHIILELDNLLKSSGLDGGIKFNPIISDSVETEDKKSSTLSESSLQGIVDEYNSEVNNKQKSSTENKEESEKSNGNTSSVDSKNSSNSDKIKSSGNTNNSNSSSGNNSSSSKLKDQKKNTVQYLKAEVNFNGSYDSLNTLLKTIGSNEKKIVVNSIKIDQDTLSSVKGTMNLEIYAVPKIDDELEGYLKWDLNNTYGKSVPFSTGAASGNIEANKDTSDFVATVKSSTSDLPTIMLGKVNDDLKTTYVYADSNSMENVEVILTQDGDKYYYKYKTSKGTFPINYDGIGAEFVPTSQNIILDVKSENRITSNDKSEIKLKIINKTDKLVNVNVTGDDTADPRVKVEGDGSSISVNQK
;
A
#
# COMPACT_ATOMS: atom_id res chain seq x y z
N MET A 1 -51.74 93.88 -51.69
CA MET A 1 -51.30 94.22 -50.31
C MET A 1 -50.05 95.09 -50.43
N LYS A 2 -50.04 96.34 -49.93
CA LYS A 2 -48.87 97.23 -50.03
C LYS A 2 -47.98 97.00 -48.80
N ILE A 3 -46.92 96.22 -48.97
CA ILE A 3 -46.02 95.83 -47.88
C ILE A 3 -45.06 96.99 -47.53
N SER A 4 -44.86 97.25 -46.25
CA SER A 4 -44.03 98.33 -45.71
C SER A 4 -42.54 98.08 -45.94
N ASN A 5 -41.74 99.14 -46.01
CA ASN A 5 -40.29 99.01 -46.13
C ASN A 5 -39.66 98.25 -44.94
N ARG A 6 -40.25 98.34 -43.73
CA ARG A 6 -39.81 97.53 -42.58
C ARG A 6 -40.12 96.04 -42.74
N GLU A 7 -41.29 95.72 -43.30
CA GLU A 7 -41.72 94.34 -43.55
C GLU A 7 -40.87 93.67 -44.64
N LYS A 8 -40.49 94.39 -45.70
CA LYS A 8 -39.50 93.90 -46.70
C LYS A 8 -38.19 93.50 -46.06
N VAL A 9 -37.64 94.34 -45.17
CA VAL A 9 -36.37 94.05 -44.47
C VAL A 9 -36.52 92.83 -43.57
N MET A 10 -37.62 92.69 -42.83
CA MET A 10 -37.85 91.51 -42.01
C MET A 10 -38.00 90.22 -42.85
N LEU A 11 -38.66 90.30 -44.00
CA LEU A 11 -38.85 89.16 -44.91
C LEU A 11 -37.52 88.72 -45.55
N TYR A 12 -36.63 89.67 -45.89
CA TYR A 12 -35.25 89.36 -46.30
C TYR A 12 -34.44 88.68 -45.19
N ILE A 13 -34.52 89.18 -43.94
CA ILE A 13 -33.87 88.56 -42.78
C ILE A 13 -34.40 87.13 -42.56
N LEU A 14 -35.72 86.94 -42.65
CA LEU A 14 -36.34 85.62 -42.53
C LEU A 14 -35.89 84.66 -43.65
N GLY A 15 -35.77 85.14 -44.89
CA GLY A 15 -35.23 84.36 -46.00
C GLY A 15 -33.80 83.89 -45.77
N ILE A 16 -32.95 84.76 -45.21
CA ILE A 16 -31.56 84.42 -44.82
C ILE A 16 -31.55 83.39 -43.69
N ILE A 17 -32.43 83.51 -42.69
CA ILE A 17 -32.55 82.53 -41.60
C ILE A 17 -33.01 81.17 -42.12
N VAL A 18 -34.00 81.13 -43.01
CA VAL A 18 -34.49 79.88 -43.63
C VAL A 18 -33.41 79.23 -44.50
N LEU A 19 -32.65 80.02 -45.27
CA LEU A 19 -31.48 79.51 -46.01
C LEU A 19 -30.40 78.96 -45.08
N GLY A 20 -30.13 79.63 -43.95
CA GLY A 20 -29.18 79.16 -42.93
C GLY A 20 -29.62 77.84 -42.29
N LEU A 21 -30.91 77.70 -41.94
CA LEU A 21 -31.48 76.46 -41.41
C LEU A 21 -31.48 75.33 -42.44
N ALA A 22 -31.80 75.62 -43.71
CA ALA A 22 -31.74 74.63 -44.79
C ALA A 22 -30.29 74.16 -45.03
N TYR A 23 -29.32 75.07 -45.07
CA TYR A 23 -27.90 74.73 -45.18
C TYR A 23 -27.43 73.89 -43.99
N TYR A 24 -27.80 74.28 -42.76
CA TYR A 24 -27.46 73.52 -41.55
C TYR A 24 -28.04 72.10 -41.57
N GLN A 25 -29.30 71.95 -41.97
CA GLN A 25 -30.01 70.66 -41.93
C GLN A 25 -29.64 69.73 -43.09
N PHE A 26 -29.44 70.25 -44.31
CA PHE A 26 -29.20 69.42 -45.49
C PHE A 26 -27.72 69.26 -45.86
N VAL A 27 -26.88 70.28 -45.64
CA VAL A 27 -25.46 70.24 -46.01
C VAL A 27 -24.61 69.91 -44.78
N TYR A 28 -24.60 70.78 -43.78
CA TYR A 28 -23.72 70.64 -42.61
C TYR A 28 -24.01 69.37 -41.81
N SER A 29 -25.29 69.05 -41.55
CA SER A 29 -25.68 67.84 -40.81
C SER A 29 -25.40 66.53 -41.59
N TYR A 30 -25.33 66.59 -42.92
CA TYR A 30 -24.96 65.44 -43.75
C TYR A 30 -23.44 65.23 -43.75
N GLU A 31 -22.67 66.29 -43.98
CA GLU A 31 -21.20 66.26 -43.95
C GLU A 31 -20.66 65.85 -42.57
N ILE A 32 -21.23 66.38 -41.48
CA ILE A 32 -20.78 66.00 -40.12
C ILE A 32 -21.09 64.54 -39.80
N ASN A 33 -22.16 63.96 -40.35
CA ASN A 33 -22.47 62.54 -40.20
C ASN A 33 -21.44 61.65 -40.93
N ILE A 34 -21.07 62.02 -42.16
CA ILE A 34 -20.00 61.33 -42.91
C ILE A 34 -18.67 61.41 -42.15
N ILE A 35 -18.32 62.57 -41.61
CA ILE A 35 -17.12 62.76 -40.79
C ILE A 35 -17.18 61.86 -39.54
N GLN A 36 -18.29 61.85 -38.80
CA GLN A 36 -18.45 60.97 -37.63
C GLN A 36 -18.37 59.48 -37.97
N GLN A 37 -18.95 59.04 -39.10
CA GLN A 37 -18.81 57.66 -39.56
C GLN A 37 -17.37 57.30 -39.90
N LYS A 38 -16.63 58.18 -40.60
CA LYS A 38 -15.21 57.97 -40.89
C LYS A 38 -14.34 57.96 -39.62
N VAL A 39 -14.60 58.84 -38.66
CA VAL A 39 -13.92 58.85 -37.35
C VAL A 39 -14.21 57.56 -36.58
N LYS A 40 -15.47 57.06 -36.60
CA LYS A 40 -15.82 55.78 -35.99
C LYS A 40 -15.08 54.61 -36.66
N GLN A 41 -15.07 54.55 -37.99
CA GLN A 41 -14.32 53.54 -38.74
C GLN A 41 -12.81 53.58 -38.44
N GLN A 42 -12.22 54.78 -38.37
CA GLN A 42 -10.83 54.97 -38.00
C GLN A 42 -10.55 54.44 -36.59
N ASN A 43 -11.40 54.77 -35.61
CA ASN A 43 -11.27 54.28 -34.23
C ASN A 43 -11.41 52.74 -34.15
N GLU A 44 -12.35 52.14 -34.87
CA GLU A 44 -12.51 50.68 -34.95
C GLU A 44 -11.29 49.99 -35.58
N ILE A 45 -10.72 50.57 -36.65
CA ILE A 45 -9.50 50.07 -37.30
C ILE A 45 -8.30 50.21 -36.36
N GLN A 46 -8.15 51.35 -35.68
CA GLN A 46 -7.06 51.60 -34.74
C GLN A 46 -7.14 50.71 -33.49
N GLN A 47 -8.35 50.42 -32.99
CA GLN A 47 -8.57 49.46 -31.91
C GLN A 47 -8.25 48.04 -32.35
N LYS A 48 -8.66 47.62 -33.55
CA LYS A 48 -8.28 46.32 -34.15
C LYS A 48 -6.76 46.20 -34.30
N TYR A 49 -6.11 47.23 -34.83
CA TYR A 49 -4.64 47.29 -34.98
C TYR A 49 -3.94 47.16 -33.61
N THR A 50 -4.32 47.96 -32.62
CA THR A 50 -3.75 47.93 -31.27
C THR A 50 -3.95 46.56 -30.61
N THR A 51 -5.15 45.96 -30.78
CA THR A 51 -5.44 44.61 -30.28
C THR A 51 -4.58 43.55 -30.96
N ALA A 52 -4.39 43.65 -32.28
CA ALA A 52 -3.52 42.75 -33.03
C ALA A 52 -2.05 42.88 -32.61
N ILE A 53 -1.52 44.10 -32.47
CA ILE A 53 -0.15 44.36 -32.00
C ILE A 53 0.06 43.84 -30.58
N ASN A 54 -0.87 44.11 -29.64
CA ASN A 54 -0.78 43.58 -28.29
C ASN A 54 -0.86 42.04 -28.27
N THR A 55 -1.68 41.45 -29.14
CA THR A 55 -1.74 39.99 -29.30
C THR A 55 -0.41 39.44 -29.81
N ILE A 56 0.15 40.00 -30.89
CA ILE A 56 1.43 39.62 -31.49
C ILE A 56 2.57 39.73 -30.47
N ASN A 57 2.66 40.84 -29.74
CA ASN A 57 3.66 41.04 -28.69
C ASN A 57 3.53 40.00 -27.57
N SER A 58 2.32 39.50 -27.30
CA SER A 58 2.08 38.41 -26.34
C SER A 58 2.30 36.99 -26.88
N ILE A 59 2.54 36.80 -28.19
CA ILE A 59 2.72 35.46 -28.76
C ILE A 59 3.99 34.82 -28.21
N GLU A 60 5.12 35.54 -28.20
CA GLU A 60 6.39 34.94 -27.79
C GLU A 60 6.42 34.65 -26.27
N SER A 61 5.80 35.50 -25.44
CA SER A 61 5.64 35.20 -24.00
C SER A 61 4.76 33.96 -23.79
N LYS A 62 3.58 33.91 -24.41
CA LYS A 62 2.67 32.75 -24.31
C LYS A 62 3.29 31.46 -24.83
N LYS A 63 4.13 31.53 -25.86
CA LYS A 63 4.89 30.40 -26.41
C LYS A 63 5.95 29.91 -25.41
N SER A 64 6.62 30.82 -24.71
CA SER A 64 7.49 30.48 -23.59
C SER A 64 6.70 29.83 -22.44
N ASP A 65 5.57 30.42 -22.04
CA ASP A 65 4.70 29.89 -20.98
C ASP A 65 4.19 28.48 -21.32
N VAL A 66 3.76 28.23 -22.56
CA VAL A 66 3.36 26.90 -23.05
C VAL A 66 4.52 25.92 -23.03
N LYS A 67 5.74 26.34 -23.37
CA LYS A 67 6.94 25.48 -23.30
C LYS A 67 7.25 25.09 -21.85
N ILE A 68 7.22 26.04 -20.92
CA ILE A 68 7.44 25.80 -19.48
C ILE A 68 6.35 24.89 -18.93
N LEU A 69 5.08 25.12 -19.30
CA LEU A 69 3.95 24.30 -18.87
C LEU A 69 4.02 22.88 -19.43
N LYS A 70 4.39 22.69 -20.71
CA LYS A 70 4.59 21.34 -21.27
C LYS A 70 5.73 20.59 -20.57
N ALA A 71 6.86 21.26 -20.30
CA ALA A 71 7.95 20.66 -19.54
C ALA A 71 7.47 20.23 -18.14
N LYS A 72 6.84 21.14 -17.39
CA LYS A 72 6.32 20.83 -16.05
C LYS A 72 5.31 19.68 -16.05
N ILE A 73 4.38 19.61 -17.02
CA ILE A 73 3.42 18.50 -17.08
C ILE A 73 4.12 17.19 -17.44
N SER A 74 5.12 17.21 -18.34
CA SER A 74 5.94 16.04 -18.65
C SER A 74 6.63 15.53 -17.37
N ASP A 75 7.37 16.40 -16.67
CA ASP A 75 8.09 16.07 -15.42
C ASP A 75 7.16 15.49 -14.33
N GLU A 76 6.03 16.16 -14.03
CA GLU A 76 5.09 15.74 -12.99
C GLU A 76 4.30 14.48 -13.40
N SER A 77 4.08 14.26 -14.70
CA SER A 77 3.43 13.05 -15.22
C SER A 77 4.37 11.86 -15.37
N LEU A 78 5.69 12.07 -15.40
CA LEU A 78 6.71 11.07 -15.74
C LEU A 78 6.56 9.75 -14.96
N PRO A 79 6.35 9.76 -13.61
CA PRO A 79 6.22 8.54 -12.82
C PRO A 79 4.92 7.77 -13.08
N PHE A 80 3.96 8.33 -13.82
CA PHE A 80 2.68 7.70 -14.08
C PHE A 80 2.63 7.06 -15.47
N TYR A 81 1.78 6.04 -15.61
CA TYR A 81 1.56 5.36 -16.88
C TYR A 81 0.84 6.27 -17.88
N PRO A 82 1.12 6.22 -19.19
CA PRO A 82 0.38 7.00 -20.19
C PRO A 82 -1.11 6.64 -20.24
N THR A 83 -1.42 5.35 -20.09
CA THR A 83 -2.76 4.78 -20.02
C THR A 83 -2.72 3.44 -19.29
N ILE A 84 -3.86 2.99 -18.77
CA ILE A 84 -3.98 1.64 -18.21
C ILE A 84 -4.12 0.64 -19.36
N SER A 85 -3.13 -0.23 -19.54
CA SER A 85 -3.22 -1.42 -20.39
C SER A 85 -2.87 -2.61 -19.52
N GLU A 86 -3.88 -3.42 -19.22
CA GLU A 86 -3.75 -4.57 -18.32
C GLU A 86 -2.70 -5.56 -18.85
N GLU A 87 -2.54 -5.66 -20.17
CA GLU A 87 -1.63 -6.59 -20.82
C GLU A 87 -0.16 -6.23 -20.62
N HIS A 88 0.19 -4.94 -20.70
CA HIS A 88 1.54 -4.47 -20.36
C HIS A 88 1.81 -4.60 -18.86
N ILE A 89 0.81 -4.27 -18.03
CA ILE A 89 0.91 -4.36 -16.57
C ILE A 89 1.07 -5.82 -16.13
N ILE A 90 0.41 -6.78 -16.79
CA ILE A 90 0.62 -8.23 -16.59
C ILE A 90 2.08 -8.59 -16.85
N LEU A 91 2.63 -8.18 -17.99
CA LEU A 91 4.01 -8.50 -18.37
C LEU A 91 5.04 -7.83 -17.43
N GLU A 92 4.81 -6.59 -17.03
CA GLU A 92 5.66 -5.87 -16.07
C GLU A 92 5.64 -6.55 -14.70
N LEU A 93 4.45 -6.85 -14.15
CA LEU A 93 4.30 -7.51 -12.85
C LEU A 93 4.82 -8.96 -12.87
N ASP A 94 4.62 -9.72 -13.95
CA ASP A 94 5.18 -11.07 -14.14
C ASP A 94 6.72 -11.04 -14.17
N ASN A 95 7.31 -10.06 -14.87
CA ASN A 95 8.75 -9.85 -14.88
C ASN A 95 9.28 -9.42 -13.50
N LEU A 96 8.58 -8.53 -12.78
CA LEU A 96 8.95 -8.11 -11.42
C LEU A 96 8.92 -9.27 -10.42
N LEU A 97 7.92 -10.15 -10.48
CA LEU A 97 7.85 -11.37 -9.67
C LEU A 97 9.00 -12.33 -9.98
N LYS A 98 9.17 -12.68 -11.26
CA LYS A 98 10.19 -13.67 -11.71
C LYS A 98 11.61 -13.19 -11.48
N SER A 99 11.91 -11.93 -11.78
CA SER A 99 13.24 -11.34 -11.51
C SER A 99 13.57 -11.25 -10.02
N SER A 100 12.55 -11.19 -9.16
CA SER A 100 12.70 -11.24 -7.70
C SER A 100 12.75 -12.67 -7.14
N GLY A 101 12.58 -13.71 -7.97
CA GLY A 101 12.53 -15.10 -7.52
C GLY A 101 11.29 -15.42 -6.67
N LEU A 102 10.14 -14.87 -7.06
CA LEU A 102 8.82 -15.19 -6.52
C LEU A 102 7.94 -15.83 -7.58
N ASP A 103 7.22 -16.88 -7.21
CA ASP A 103 6.14 -17.45 -8.02
C ASP A 103 4.80 -16.88 -7.54
N GLY A 104 3.87 -16.60 -8.46
CA GLY A 104 2.66 -15.89 -8.09
C GLY A 104 1.58 -15.80 -9.17
N GLY A 105 0.41 -15.32 -8.76
CA GLY A 105 -0.75 -15.08 -9.61
C GLY A 105 -1.32 -13.69 -9.38
N ILE A 106 -1.72 -13.03 -10.47
CA ILE A 106 -2.23 -11.66 -10.46
C ILE A 106 -3.73 -11.66 -10.78
N LYS A 107 -4.50 -10.88 -10.04
CA LYS A 107 -5.94 -10.69 -10.22
C LYS A 107 -6.24 -9.19 -10.27
N PHE A 108 -6.90 -8.74 -11.33
CA PHE A 108 -7.27 -7.33 -11.50
C PHE A 108 -8.69 -7.06 -11.03
N ASN A 109 -8.89 -5.89 -10.43
CA ASN A 109 -10.19 -5.26 -10.29
C ASN A 109 -10.47 -4.39 -11.54
N PRO A 110 -11.73 -4.06 -11.85
CA PRO A 110 -12.06 -3.18 -12.96
C PRO A 110 -11.32 -1.83 -12.88
N ILE A 111 -10.96 -1.28 -14.05
CA ILE A 111 -10.38 0.07 -14.17
C ILE A 111 -11.40 1.11 -13.66
N ILE A 112 -10.96 1.99 -12.77
CA ILE A 112 -11.78 3.06 -12.17
C ILE A 112 -11.28 4.42 -12.66
N SER A 113 -12.21 5.37 -12.85
CA SER A 113 -11.91 6.78 -13.09
C SER A 113 -12.62 7.62 -12.05
N ASP A 114 -11.92 8.01 -10.99
CA ASP A 114 -12.46 8.84 -9.90
C ASP A 114 -11.42 9.87 -9.44
N SER A 115 -11.82 10.72 -8.51
CA SER A 115 -10.99 11.65 -7.76
C SER A 115 -9.94 10.86 -6.96
N VAL A 116 -8.68 11.30 -6.96
CA VAL A 116 -7.66 10.69 -6.09
C VAL A 116 -8.02 10.98 -4.64
N GLU A 117 -8.00 9.95 -3.78
CA GLU A 117 -8.21 10.12 -2.34
C GLU A 117 -7.10 11.00 -1.75
N THR A 118 -7.49 12.06 -1.05
CA THR A 118 -6.54 12.89 -0.32
C THR A 118 -6.20 12.19 0.99
N GLU A 119 -5.17 11.35 0.98
CA GLU A 119 -4.53 10.96 2.23
C GLU A 119 -3.96 12.22 2.90
N ASP A 120 -4.47 12.53 4.09
CA ASP A 120 -3.80 13.44 5.01
C ASP A 120 -2.43 12.84 5.31
N LYS A 121 -1.38 13.35 4.64
CA LYS A 121 0.02 13.05 4.96
C LYS A 121 0.40 13.61 6.33
N LYS A 122 -0.16 13.02 7.38
CA LYS A 122 0.63 12.76 8.58
C LYS A 122 1.81 11.92 8.10
N SER A 123 2.98 12.56 8.03
CA SER A 123 4.22 11.83 8.17
C SER A 123 4.21 11.23 9.57
N SER A 124 3.60 10.04 9.71
CA SER A 124 4.01 9.12 10.75
C SER A 124 5.45 8.79 10.42
N THR A 125 6.37 9.49 11.09
CA THR A 125 7.65 8.91 11.46
C THR A 125 7.36 7.47 11.86
N LEU A 126 7.94 6.51 11.13
CA LEU A 126 7.81 5.10 11.47
C LEU A 126 8.07 4.98 12.97
N SER A 127 7.13 4.36 13.70
CA SER A 127 7.29 4.12 15.13
C SER A 127 8.67 3.52 15.35
N GLU A 128 9.48 4.12 16.23
CA GLU A 128 10.81 3.59 16.53
C GLU A 128 10.68 2.10 16.83
N SER A 129 11.50 1.28 16.18
CA SER A 129 11.46 -0.17 16.33
C SER A 129 11.56 -0.51 17.82
N SER A 130 10.80 -1.50 18.28
CA SER A 130 10.96 -2.01 19.65
C SER A 130 12.38 -2.52 19.93
N LEU A 131 13.16 -2.78 18.88
CA LEU A 131 14.57 -3.15 18.92
C LEU A 131 15.53 -1.95 18.92
N GLN A 132 15.06 -0.72 18.64
CA GLN A 132 15.93 0.46 18.54
C GLN A 132 16.65 0.73 19.87
N GLY A 133 15.95 0.64 21.00
CA GLY A 133 16.57 0.76 22.32
C GLY A 133 17.66 -0.30 22.59
N ILE A 134 17.50 -1.52 22.06
CA ILE A 134 18.51 -2.60 22.17
C ILE A 134 19.73 -2.30 21.27
N VAL A 135 19.50 -1.78 20.07
CA VAL A 135 20.56 -1.35 19.15
C VAL A 135 21.34 -0.17 19.73
N ASP A 136 20.66 0.79 20.34
CA ASP A 136 21.29 1.97 20.95
C ASP A 136 22.05 1.59 22.24
N GLU A 137 21.50 0.70 23.06
CA GLU A 137 22.18 0.13 24.23
C GLU A 137 23.45 -0.62 23.81
N TYR A 138 23.36 -1.51 22.82
CA TYR A 138 24.52 -2.22 22.25
C TYR A 138 25.58 -1.27 21.70
N ASN A 139 25.18 -0.26 20.91
CA ASN A 139 26.10 0.73 20.36
C ASN A 139 26.73 1.60 21.47
N SER A 140 26.02 1.88 22.55
CA SER A 140 26.57 2.61 23.71
C SER A 140 27.60 1.77 24.48
N GLU A 141 27.36 0.47 24.66
CA GLU A 141 28.28 -0.51 25.24
C GLU A 141 29.57 -0.67 24.41
N VAL A 142 29.44 -0.74 23.08
CA VAL A 142 30.59 -0.82 22.16
C VAL A 142 31.44 0.45 22.21
N ASN A 143 30.81 1.63 22.14
CA ASN A 143 31.53 2.90 22.22
C ASN A 143 32.20 3.13 23.60
N ASN A 144 31.58 2.70 24.70
CA ASN A 144 32.19 2.77 26.03
C ASN A 144 33.41 1.84 26.17
N LYS A 145 33.38 0.63 25.61
CA LYS A 145 34.55 -0.27 25.57
C LYS A 145 35.70 0.31 24.75
N GLN A 146 35.41 1.02 23.67
CA GLN A 146 36.43 1.68 22.85
C GLN A 146 37.04 2.92 23.52
N LYS A 147 36.34 3.54 24.48
CA LYS A 147 36.83 4.69 25.26
C LYS A 147 37.67 4.31 26.48
N SER A 148 37.59 3.07 26.96
CA SER A 148 38.34 2.58 28.14
C SER A 148 39.73 2.04 27.83
N SER A 149 40.27 2.22 26.62
CA SER A 149 41.53 1.60 26.19
C SER A 149 42.51 2.51 25.43
N THR A 150 42.47 3.83 25.64
CA THR A 150 43.61 4.72 25.36
C THR A 150 43.59 5.99 26.21
N GLU A 151 44.23 5.97 27.39
CA GLU A 151 44.82 7.17 28.01
C GLU A 151 45.80 6.80 29.13
N ASN A 152 47.09 6.79 28.82
CA ASN A 152 48.19 6.92 29.77
C ASN A 152 49.53 7.10 29.04
N LYS A 153 49.88 8.34 28.66
CA LYS A 153 51.21 8.93 28.90
C LYS A 153 51.37 10.38 28.41
N GLU A 154 51.88 11.20 29.34
CA GLU A 154 52.91 12.25 29.15
C GLU A 154 52.63 13.45 28.24
N GLU A 155 52.16 14.52 28.89
CA GLU A 155 52.66 15.92 28.90
C GLU A 155 53.63 16.47 27.83
N SER A 156 53.40 17.76 27.52
CA SER A 156 54.36 18.78 27.02
C SER A 156 54.70 18.83 25.52
N GLU A 157 54.17 19.84 24.81
CA GLU A 157 54.90 21.11 24.54
C GLU A 157 54.02 22.19 23.85
N LYS A 158 54.43 23.46 23.92
CA LYS A 158 53.76 24.62 23.31
C LYS A 158 54.45 25.05 22.01
N SER A 159 53.69 25.21 20.91
CA SER A 159 53.93 26.21 19.84
C SER A 159 52.86 26.08 18.73
N ASN A 160 52.51 27.06 17.89
CA ASN A 160 52.25 28.51 18.01
C ASN A 160 51.69 28.99 16.64
N GLY A 161 50.65 29.84 16.63
CA GLY A 161 50.12 30.50 15.42
C GLY A 161 49.28 29.63 14.45
N ASN A 162 48.31 30.16 13.71
CA ASN A 162 47.76 31.52 13.74
C ASN A 162 46.30 31.59 13.22
N THR A 163 45.44 32.21 14.03
CA THR A 163 44.29 33.09 13.70
C THR A 163 43.53 32.97 12.37
N SER A 164 42.24 32.63 12.46
CA SER A 164 41.07 33.53 12.18
C SER A 164 39.76 32.74 12.26
N SER A 165 38.65 33.12 12.88
CA SER A 165 38.21 34.20 13.78
C SER A 165 36.67 34.09 13.84
N VAL A 166 36.04 34.21 15.04
CA VAL A 166 34.79 34.98 15.28
C VAL A 166 33.49 34.49 14.58
N ASP A 167 32.30 34.31 15.17
CA ASP A 167 31.72 34.31 16.54
C ASP A 167 30.26 33.74 16.44
N SER A 168 29.44 33.45 17.47
CA SER A 168 29.56 33.60 18.93
C SER A 168 28.65 32.63 19.74
N LYS A 169 28.79 32.78 21.06
CA LYS A 169 27.90 32.56 22.23
C LYS A 169 26.44 33.07 22.08
N ASN A 170 25.45 32.74 22.94
CA ASN A 170 25.26 31.67 23.96
C ASN A 170 23.83 31.77 24.57
N SER A 171 23.25 30.63 25.00
CA SER A 171 22.36 30.41 26.18
C SER A 171 21.18 31.36 26.55
N SER A 172 19.98 30.75 26.58
CA SER A 172 18.93 30.80 27.66
C SER A 172 18.20 32.15 27.93
N ASN A 173 17.03 32.22 28.62
CA ASN A 173 16.31 31.25 29.46
C ASN A 173 14.77 31.52 29.54
N SER A 174 14.02 30.56 30.08
CA SER A 174 12.79 30.64 30.93
C SER A 174 11.67 31.69 30.67
N ASP A 175 10.40 31.24 30.66
CA ASP A 175 9.53 31.39 31.87
C ASP A 175 8.21 30.56 31.84
N LYS A 176 7.53 30.48 32.99
CA LYS A 176 6.43 29.53 33.28
C LYS A 176 5.32 30.20 34.13
N ILE A 177 4.04 29.77 33.99
CA ILE A 177 2.96 29.84 35.03
C ILE A 177 2.38 31.28 35.29
N LYS A 178 1.07 31.59 35.54
CA LYS A 178 -0.18 30.85 35.89
C LYS A 178 -1.49 31.64 35.53
N SER A 179 -2.55 30.93 35.13
CA SER A 179 -3.95 30.91 35.67
C SER A 179 -4.80 32.17 36.00
N SER A 180 -6.00 32.25 35.40
CA SER A 180 -7.36 32.44 36.02
C SER A 180 -8.41 32.64 34.88
N GLY A 181 -9.68 32.19 34.88
CA GLY A 181 -10.47 31.39 35.83
C GLY A 181 -11.86 30.97 35.26
N ASN A 182 -12.63 30.23 36.07
CA ASN A 182 -14.02 29.69 35.88
C ASN A 182 -15.11 30.69 35.36
N THR A 183 -16.35 30.34 34.97
CA THR A 183 -17.09 29.12 34.49
C THR A 183 -18.55 29.54 34.13
N ASN A 184 -19.29 28.67 33.41
CA ASN A 184 -20.75 28.59 33.15
C ASN A 184 -21.17 29.04 31.74
N ASN A 185 -21.63 28.18 30.81
CA ASN A 185 -22.59 27.05 30.82
C ASN A 185 -24.05 27.47 30.53
N SER A 186 -24.53 27.16 29.33
CA SER A 186 -25.95 26.83 29.06
C SER A 186 -26.11 26.15 27.70
N ASN A 187 -26.65 24.93 27.69
CA ASN A 187 -27.16 24.27 26.48
C ASN A 187 -28.31 25.06 25.86
N SER A 188 -28.40 25.08 24.52
CA SER A 188 -29.69 24.87 23.85
C SER A 188 -29.51 24.22 22.47
N SER A 189 -30.52 23.46 22.09
CA SER A 189 -30.60 22.70 20.84
C SER A 189 -31.43 23.44 19.78
N SER A 190 -31.39 22.90 18.55
CA SER A 190 -32.41 23.02 17.50
C SER A 190 -32.24 24.14 16.47
N GLY A 191 -32.49 23.76 15.21
CA GLY A 191 -33.24 24.64 14.30
C GLY A 191 -32.49 25.10 13.05
N ASN A 192 -32.53 24.26 12.01
CA ASN A 192 -32.47 24.60 10.58
C ASN A 192 -32.36 26.09 10.18
N ASN A 193 -31.41 26.37 9.29
CA ASN A 193 -31.77 27.15 8.10
C ASN A 193 -31.06 26.63 6.85
N SER A 194 -31.78 25.79 6.11
CA SER A 194 -31.41 25.31 4.78
C SER A 194 -31.54 26.45 3.77
N SER A 195 -30.41 26.99 3.31
CA SER A 195 -30.37 27.80 2.08
C SER A 195 -29.88 26.93 0.92
N SER A 196 -30.80 26.56 0.04
CA SER A 196 -30.54 25.74 -1.15
C SER A 196 -29.79 26.56 -2.20
N SER A 197 -28.45 26.54 -2.13
CA SER A 197 -27.63 26.96 -3.26
C SER A 197 -27.52 25.82 -4.27
N LYS A 198 -27.89 26.10 -5.53
CA LYS A 198 -27.67 25.18 -6.65
C LYS A 198 -26.17 25.02 -6.86
N LEU A 199 -25.61 23.91 -6.39
CA LEU A 199 -24.32 23.43 -6.86
C LEU A 199 -24.46 23.13 -8.36
N LYS A 200 -23.88 24.00 -9.19
CA LYS A 200 -23.50 23.59 -10.55
C LYS A 200 -22.41 22.55 -10.40
N ASP A 201 -22.52 21.43 -11.12
CA ASP A 201 -21.48 20.41 -11.16
C ASP A 201 -20.13 21.04 -11.56
N GLN A 202 -19.26 21.20 -10.58
CA GLN A 202 -17.85 21.38 -10.85
C GLN A 202 -17.34 20.04 -11.36
N LYS A 203 -16.83 20.01 -12.59
CA LYS A 203 -16.07 18.86 -13.10
C LYS A 203 -14.97 18.54 -12.08
N LYS A 204 -15.15 17.46 -11.30
CA LYS A 204 -14.06 16.93 -10.48
C LYS A 204 -12.99 16.42 -11.44
N ASN A 205 -11.73 16.72 -11.14
CA ASN A 205 -10.61 16.14 -11.85
C ASN A 205 -10.50 14.67 -11.42
N THR A 206 -10.67 13.75 -12.36
CA THR A 206 -10.51 12.31 -12.12
C THR A 206 -9.22 11.80 -12.74
N VAL A 207 -8.68 10.73 -12.17
CA VAL A 207 -7.53 9.97 -12.67
C VAL A 207 -7.99 8.53 -12.91
N GLN A 208 -7.45 7.90 -13.96
CA GLN A 208 -7.64 6.48 -14.19
C GLN A 208 -6.69 5.67 -13.30
N TYR A 209 -7.21 4.65 -12.64
CA TYR A 209 -6.40 3.74 -11.84
C TYR A 209 -6.88 2.29 -11.93
N LEU A 210 -5.94 1.38 -11.67
CA LEU A 210 -6.13 -0.06 -11.64
C LEU A 210 -5.66 -0.60 -10.29
N LYS A 211 -6.49 -1.45 -9.68
CA LYS A 211 -6.15 -2.17 -8.44
C LYS A 211 -5.87 -3.63 -8.78
N ALA A 212 -4.73 -4.15 -8.33
CA ALA A 212 -4.30 -5.53 -8.59
C ALA A 212 -3.97 -6.24 -7.28
N GLU A 213 -4.47 -7.48 -7.15
CA GLU A 213 -4.20 -8.38 -6.05
C GLU A 213 -3.17 -9.41 -6.55
N VAL A 214 -1.96 -9.36 -5.99
CA VAL A 214 -0.83 -10.23 -6.35
C VAL A 214 -0.60 -11.24 -5.24
N ASN A 215 -0.90 -12.51 -5.52
CA ASN A 215 -0.56 -13.61 -4.63
C ASN A 215 0.86 -14.08 -4.96
N PHE A 216 1.69 -14.29 -3.94
CA PHE A 216 3.11 -14.67 -4.10
C PHE A 216 3.48 -15.83 -3.17
N ASN A 217 4.49 -16.61 -3.56
CA ASN A 217 5.24 -17.54 -2.72
C ASN A 217 6.74 -17.45 -3.06
N GLY A 218 7.61 -17.61 -2.05
CA GLY A 218 9.06 -17.66 -2.20
C GLY A 218 9.79 -17.30 -0.91
N SER A 219 11.06 -16.93 -0.99
CA SER A 219 11.85 -16.59 0.21
C SER A 219 11.53 -15.18 0.74
N TYR A 220 11.87 -14.92 2.01
CA TYR A 220 11.83 -13.55 2.57
C TYR A 220 12.73 -12.57 1.79
N ASP A 221 13.90 -13.03 1.32
CA ASP A 221 14.82 -12.22 0.52
C ASP A 221 14.26 -11.93 -0.88
N SER A 222 13.56 -12.88 -1.48
CA SER A 222 12.80 -12.70 -2.73
C SER A 222 11.74 -11.62 -2.57
N LEU A 223 10.98 -11.64 -1.46
CA LEU A 223 9.95 -10.62 -1.17
C LEU A 223 10.56 -9.23 -0.92
N ASN A 224 11.65 -9.16 -0.16
CA ASN A 224 12.40 -7.92 0.07
C ASN A 224 12.94 -7.34 -1.26
N THR A 225 13.38 -8.21 -2.18
CA THR A 225 13.84 -7.83 -3.52
C THR A 225 12.70 -7.28 -4.36
N LEU A 226 11.52 -7.92 -4.36
CA LEU A 226 10.34 -7.40 -5.05
C LEU A 226 9.96 -5.99 -4.54
N LEU A 227 9.86 -5.81 -3.22
CA LEU A 227 9.48 -4.54 -2.62
C LEU A 227 10.48 -3.41 -2.95
N LYS A 228 11.78 -3.71 -2.95
CA LYS A 228 12.83 -2.75 -3.38
C LYS A 228 12.74 -2.41 -4.86
N THR A 229 12.47 -3.40 -5.70
CA THR A 229 12.36 -3.21 -7.16
C THR A 229 11.12 -2.39 -7.50
N ILE A 230 9.97 -2.69 -6.90
CA ILE A 230 8.74 -1.87 -7.00
C ILE A 230 9.00 -0.44 -6.51
N GLY A 231 9.64 -0.28 -5.34
CA GLY A 231 9.93 1.04 -4.76
C GLY A 231 10.97 1.87 -5.54
N SER A 232 11.73 1.23 -6.43
CA SER A 232 12.74 1.87 -7.28
C SER A 232 12.34 1.92 -8.76
N ASN A 233 11.12 1.49 -9.10
CA ASN A 233 10.65 1.42 -10.48
C ASN A 233 10.46 2.83 -11.08
N GLU A 234 10.70 2.96 -12.39
CA GLU A 234 10.47 4.24 -13.09
C GLU A 234 9.00 4.64 -13.08
N LYS A 235 8.10 3.67 -13.05
CA LYS A 235 6.66 3.87 -12.93
C LYS A 235 6.18 3.58 -11.51
N LYS A 236 5.38 4.51 -10.99
CA LYS A 236 4.85 4.50 -9.64
C LYS A 236 3.76 3.44 -9.50
N ILE A 237 4.16 2.30 -8.97
CA ILE A 237 3.27 1.23 -8.48
C ILE A 237 3.17 1.41 -6.96
N VAL A 238 1.97 1.63 -6.43
CA VAL A 238 1.75 1.80 -4.98
C VAL A 238 1.43 0.46 -4.34
N VAL A 239 2.10 0.12 -3.24
CA VAL A 239 1.76 -1.05 -2.41
C VAL A 239 0.83 -0.58 -1.28
N ASN A 240 -0.48 -0.81 -1.43
CA ASN A 240 -1.47 -0.34 -0.45
C ASN A 240 -1.50 -1.23 0.80
N SER A 241 -1.27 -2.53 0.64
CA SER A 241 -1.16 -3.47 1.76
C SER A 241 -0.44 -4.75 1.35
N ILE A 242 0.15 -5.42 2.33
CA ILE A 242 0.70 -6.76 2.18
C ILE A 242 0.24 -7.63 3.36
N LYS A 243 -0.15 -8.87 3.07
CA LYS A 243 -0.32 -9.94 4.04
C LYS A 243 0.73 -10.99 3.74
N ILE A 244 1.40 -11.48 4.79
CA ILE A 244 2.48 -12.46 4.71
C ILE A 244 2.19 -13.53 5.74
N ASP A 245 2.15 -14.78 5.29
CA ASP A 245 1.97 -15.97 6.09
C ASP A 245 3.18 -16.89 5.87
N GLN A 246 3.58 -17.62 6.92
CA GLN A 246 4.64 -18.62 6.79
C GLN A 246 4.15 -19.78 5.91
N ASP A 247 4.96 -20.20 4.94
CA ASP A 247 4.67 -21.37 4.09
C ASP A 247 5.52 -22.57 4.49
N THR A 248 6.83 -22.36 4.72
CA THR A 248 7.77 -23.34 5.28
C THR A 248 8.73 -22.67 6.26
N LEU A 249 9.77 -23.37 6.74
CA LEU A 249 10.83 -22.75 7.55
C LEU A 249 11.62 -21.65 6.81
N SER A 250 11.64 -21.67 5.47
CA SER A 250 12.46 -20.76 4.64
C SER A 250 11.66 -19.97 3.59
N SER A 251 10.37 -20.26 3.42
CA SER A 251 9.47 -19.57 2.49
C SER A 251 8.25 -18.96 3.15
N VAL A 252 7.77 -17.88 2.52
CA VAL A 252 6.54 -17.17 2.83
C VAL A 252 5.62 -17.17 1.62
N LYS A 253 4.33 -17.24 1.89
CA LYS A 253 3.28 -16.94 0.93
C LYS A 253 2.49 -15.72 1.38
N GLY A 254 1.77 -15.10 0.48
CA GLY A 254 0.98 -13.94 0.86
C GLY A 254 0.24 -13.28 -0.30
N THR A 255 -0.39 -12.16 0.03
CA THR A 255 -1.18 -11.36 -0.89
C THR A 255 -0.79 -9.89 -0.75
N MET A 256 -0.39 -9.28 -1.86
CA MET A 256 -0.03 -7.87 -1.97
C MET A 256 -1.09 -7.14 -2.79
N ASN A 257 -1.62 -6.03 -2.27
CA ASN A 257 -2.54 -5.17 -3.02
C ASN A 257 -1.79 -3.98 -3.60
N LEU A 258 -1.82 -3.87 -4.92
CA LEU A 258 -1.19 -2.82 -5.70
C LEU A 258 -2.22 -1.83 -6.25
N GLU A 259 -1.83 -0.57 -6.38
CA GLU A 259 -2.59 0.46 -7.07
C GLU A 259 -1.70 1.20 -8.07
N ILE A 260 -2.17 1.27 -9.32
CA ILE A 260 -1.45 1.79 -10.48
C ILE A 260 -2.26 2.93 -11.09
N TYR A 261 -1.62 4.07 -11.32
CA TYR A 261 -2.28 5.29 -11.82
C TYR A 261 -1.79 5.68 -13.22
N ALA A 262 -2.72 6.12 -14.07
CA ALA A 262 -2.44 6.65 -15.39
C ALA A 262 -2.73 8.14 -15.51
N VAL A 263 -1.79 8.86 -16.14
CA VAL A 263 -1.89 10.28 -16.48
C VAL A 263 -1.53 10.44 -17.96
N PRO A 264 -2.46 10.91 -18.82
CA PRO A 264 -2.20 11.09 -20.25
C PRO A 264 -1.02 12.02 -20.51
N LYS A 265 -0.14 11.61 -21.44
CA LYS A 265 1.07 12.33 -21.83
C LYS A 265 0.77 13.40 -22.90
N ILE A 266 1.69 14.34 -23.09
CA ILE A 266 1.61 15.43 -24.11
C ILE A 266 2.65 15.20 -25.23
N ASP A 267 3.24 14.02 -25.27
CA ASP A 267 4.27 13.57 -26.19
C ASP A 267 3.94 12.14 -26.68
N ASP A 268 4.77 11.63 -27.58
CA ASP A 268 4.50 10.39 -28.30
C ASP A 268 4.93 9.13 -27.49
N GLU A 269 5.13 9.25 -26.17
CA GLU A 269 5.48 8.13 -25.26
C GLU A 269 4.50 6.95 -25.36
N LEU A 270 3.24 7.22 -25.71
CA LEU A 270 2.18 6.21 -25.81
C LEU A 270 2.50 5.12 -26.85
N GLU A 271 3.08 5.47 -28.01
CA GLU A 271 3.45 4.48 -29.03
C GLU A 271 4.64 3.61 -28.61
N GLY A 272 5.52 4.14 -27.76
CA GLY A 272 6.62 3.37 -27.16
C GLY A 272 6.11 2.42 -26.09
N TYR A 273 5.26 2.93 -25.20
CA TYR A 273 4.64 2.16 -24.11
C TYR A 273 3.77 1.01 -24.62
N LEU A 274 3.05 1.18 -25.74
CA LEU A 274 2.12 0.16 -26.26
C LEU A 274 2.77 -0.98 -27.08
N LYS A 275 4.11 -1.14 -27.05
CA LYS A 275 4.81 -2.19 -27.81
C LYS A 275 4.90 -3.51 -27.04
N TRP A 276 4.36 -4.57 -27.62
CA TRP A 276 4.35 -5.92 -27.06
C TRP A 276 5.55 -6.74 -27.53
N ASP A 277 6.60 -6.85 -26.71
CA ASP A 277 7.75 -7.74 -26.95
C ASP A 277 7.51 -9.16 -26.38
N LEU A 278 6.57 -9.89 -26.98
CA LEU A 278 6.24 -11.28 -26.61
C LEU A 278 7.24 -12.30 -27.20
N ASN A 279 8.35 -12.51 -26.49
CA ASN A 279 9.40 -13.48 -26.88
C ASN A 279 9.20 -14.91 -26.35
N ASN A 280 8.08 -15.20 -25.68
CA ASN A 280 7.84 -16.46 -24.97
C ASN A 280 6.70 -17.29 -25.57
N THR A 281 6.88 -18.61 -25.64
CA THR A 281 5.81 -19.55 -26.02
C THR A 281 4.97 -19.89 -24.79
N TYR A 282 3.84 -19.22 -24.61
CA TYR A 282 2.92 -19.47 -23.51
C TYR A 282 1.77 -20.42 -23.87
N GLY A 283 1.26 -21.12 -22.86
CA GLY A 283 0.07 -21.95 -22.95
C GLY A 283 0.32 -23.32 -23.60
N LYS A 284 -0.77 -24.03 -23.89
CA LYS A 284 -0.76 -25.31 -24.62
C LYS A 284 -0.97 -25.02 -26.11
N SER A 285 -0.30 -25.75 -26.99
CA SER A 285 -0.59 -25.71 -28.44
C SER A 285 -2.05 -26.04 -28.78
N VAL A 286 -2.71 -26.82 -27.91
CA VAL A 286 -4.15 -27.09 -27.94
C VAL A 286 -4.75 -26.74 -26.58
N PRO A 287 -5.64 -25.72 -26.47
CA PRO A 287 -6.16 -25.21 -25.20
C PRO A 287 -6.76 -26.27 -24.25
N PHE A 288 -7.33 -27.34 -24.81
CA PHE A 288 -8.01 -28.42 -24.08
C PHE A 288 -7.22 -29.74 -24.00
N SER A 289 -5.93 -29.74 -24.36
CA SER A 289 -5.10 -30.95 -24.25
C SER A 289 -4.82 -31.34 -22.79
N THR A 290 -4.60 -32.63 -22.53
CA THR A 290 -4.47 -33.21 -21.19
C THR A 290 -3.13 -32.93 -20.49
N GLY A 291 -2.09 -32.48 -21.21
CA GLY A 291 -0.85 -32.02 -20.58
C GLY A 291 -1.08 -30.77 -19.73
N ALA A 292 -0.31 -30.58 -18.65
CA ALA A 292 -0.45 -29.41 -17.78
C ALA A 292 -0.18 -28.10 -18.55
N ALA A 293 -0.87 -27.02 -18.17
CA ALA A 293 -0.46 -25.68 -18.58
C ALA A 293 0.71 -25.24 -17.69
N SER A 294 1.70 -24.54 -18.26
CA SER A 294 2.94 -24.12 -17.60
C SER A 294 2.77 -22.98 -16.55
N GLY A 295 1.65 -22.97 -15.84
CA GLY A 295 1.28 -21.93 -14.88
C GLY A 295 0.15 -22.32 -13.91
N ASN A 296 -0.36 -23.56 -13.96
CA ASN A 296 -1.24 -24.07 -12.90
C ASN A 296 -0.37 -24.68 -11.79
N ILE A 297 -0.24 -23.96 -10.68
CA ILE A 297 0.19 -24.58 -9.42
C ILE A 297 -1.01 -25.39 -8.90
N GLU A 298 -0.87 -26.71 -8.85
CA GLU A 298 -1.87 -27.56 -8.21
C GLU A 298 -1.90 -27.24 -6.71
N ALA A 299 -3.10 -26.96 -6.19
CA ALA A 299 -3.30 -26.80 -4.75
C ALA A 299 -3.13 -28.18 -4.08
N ASN A 300 -1.88 -28.51 -3.74
CA ASN A 300 -1.55 -29.67 -2.93
C ASN A 300 -2.37 -29.61 -1.65
N LYS A 301 -3.33 -30.53 -1.53
CA LYS A 301 -4.15 -30.63 -0.33
C LYS A 301 -3.34 -31.36 0.72
N ASP A 302 -2.70 -30.57 1.56
CA ASP A 302 -2.03 -30.99 2.80
C ASP A 302 -2.78 -32.14 3.50
N THR A 303 -2.08 -33.26 3.69
CA THR A 303 -2.60 -34.46 4.36
C THR A 303 -1.81 -34.71 5.64
N SER A 304 -2.52 -35.12 6.68
CA SER A 304 -2.00 -35.17 8.05
C SER A 304 -1.12 -36.41 8.28
N ASP A 305 0.10 -36.21 8.79
CA ASP A 305 1.02 -37.29 9.19
C ASP A 305 0.59 -37.96 10.50
N PHE A 306 0.13 -37.13 11.44
CA PHE A 306 -0.20 -37.52 12.81
C PHE A 306 -1.58 -37.00 13.21
N VAL A 307 -2.23 -37.71 14.12
CA VAL A 307 -3.52 -37.31 14.69
C VAL A 307 -3.51 -37.51 16.20
N ALA A 308 -3.95 -36.48 16.91
CA ALA A 308 -4.31 -36.54 18.31
C ALA A 308 -5.82 -36.32 18.49
N THR A 309 -6.39 -36.94 19.52
CA THR A 309 -7.76 -36.65 19.98
C THR A 309 -7.74 -36.32 21.46
N VAL A 310 -8.52 -35.32 21.87
CA VAL A 310 -8.69 -34.91 23.27
C VAL A 310 -10.19 -34.88 23.58
N LYS A 311 -10.59 -35.57 24.64
CA LYS A 311 -11.99 -35.77 25.02
C LYS A 311 -12.19 -35.64 26.51
N SER A 312 -13.45 -35.59 26.94
CA SER A 312 -13.82 -35.82 28.34
C SER A 312 -13.35 -37.19 28.83
N SER A 313 -12.83 -37.25 30.05
CA SER A 313 -12.61 -38.50 30.81
C SER A 313 -13.88 -39.34 31.06
N THR A 314 -15.06 -38.86 30.68
CA THR A 314 -16.33 -39.60 30.66
C THR A 314 -16.68 -40.18 29.28
N SER A 315 -15.77 -40.13 28.31
CA SER A 315 -15.96 -40.70 26.97
C SER A 315 -15.73 -42.22 26.96
N ASP A 316 -16.32 -42.93 26.00
CA ASP A 316 -16.05 -44.35 25.76
C ASP A 316 -14.63 -44.59 25.18
N LEU A 317 -13.94 -43.53 24.77
CA LEU A 317 -12.55 -43.55 24.32
C LEU A 317 -11.64 -42.91 25.38
N PRO A 318 -10.34 -43.30 25.45
CA PRO A 318 -9.38 -42.65 26.32
C PRO A 318 -9.38 -41.13 26.17
N THR A 319 -9.25 -40.43 27.30
CA THR A 319 -9.17 -38.96 27.37
C THR A 319 -8.27 -38.37 26.28
N ILE A 320 -7.09 -38.96 26.06
CA ILE A 320 -6.16 -38.60 24.99
C ILE A 320 -5.73 -39.83 24.21
N MET A 321 -5.70 -39.70 22.88
CA MET A 321 -5.04 -40.64 21.97
C MET A 321 -4.12 -39.85 21.03
N LEU A 322 -2.98 -40.42 20.67
CA LEU A 322 -2.05 -39.87 19.67
C LEU A 322 -1.50 -41.02 18.82
N GLY A 323 -1.47 -40.87 17.50
CA GLY A 323 -0.98 -41.89 16.58
C GLY A 323 -0.56 -41.34 15.23
N LYS A 324 0.15 -42.16 14.44
CA LYS A 324 0.38 -41.87 13.02
C LYS A 324 -0.89 -42.11 12.21
N VAL A 325 -1.16 -41.27 11.23
CA VAL A 325 -2.25 -41.45 10.26
C VAL A 325 -1.90 -42.57 9.27
N ASN A 326 -2.93 -43.29 8.81
CA ASN A 326 -2.84 -44.49 7.96
C ASN A 326 -2.00 -45.63 8.59
N ASP A 327 -2.13 -45.81 9.91
CA ASP A 327 -1.64 -46.98 10.66
C ASP A 327 -2.74 -48.05 10.71
N ASP A 328 -2.91 -48.79 9.61
CA ASP A 328 -3.94 -49.83 9.46
C ASP A 328 -3.83 -50.93 10.53
N LEU A 329 -2.60 -51.18 11.01
CA LEU A 329 -2.31 -52.18 12.05
C LEU A 329 -2.54 -51.65 13.47
N LYS A 330 -2.77 -50.34 13.63
CA LYS A 330 -2.93 -49.65 14.93
C LYS A 330 -1.80 -49.98 15.91
N THR A 331 -0.57 -49.96 15.42
CA THR A 331 0.64 -50.30 16.18
C THR A 331 1.35 -49.08 16.76
N THR A 332 1.04 -47.89 16.27
CA THR A 332 1.73 -46.64 16.60
C THR A 332 1.04 -45.86 17.72
N TYR A 333 -0.23 -46.16 18.03
CA TYR A 333 -0.99 -45.32 18.96
C TYR A 333 -0.47 -45.40 20.40
N VAL A 334 -0.43 -44.25 21.06
CA VAL A 334 -0.34 -44.12 22.51
C VAL A 334 -1.62 -43.47 23.02
N TYR A 335 -1.94 -43.69 24.29
CA TYR A 335 -3.09 -43.07 24.94
C TYR A 335 -2.73 -42.61 26.36
N ALA A 336 -3.57 -41.75 26.90
CA ALA A 336 -3.64 -41.43 28.32
C ALA A 336 -5.11 -41.26 28.71
N ASP A 337 -5.40 -41.44 29.98
CA ASP A 337 -6.77 -41.38 30.46
C ASP A 337 -6.83 -40.90 31.91
N SER A 338 -7.28 -39.67 32.10
CA SER A 338 -7.32 -38.95 33.38
C SER A 338 -8.18 -37.69 33.28
N ASN A 339 -8.97 -37.38 34.31
CA ASN A 339 -9.70 -36.10 34.39
C ASN A 339 -8.81 -34.94 34.89
N SER A 340 -7.72 -34.68 34.16
CA SER A 340 -6.68 -33.71 34.53
C SER A 340 -5.82 -33.35 33.32
N MET A 341 -4.92 -32.36 33.50
CA MET A 341 -3.86 -32.06 32.54
C MET A 341 -2.90 -33.23 32.38
N GLU A 342 -2.71 -33.66 31.14
CA GLU A 342 -1.81 -34.71 30.71
C GLU A 342 -0.67 -34.12 29.88
N ASN A 343 0.57 -34.52 30.16
CA ASN A 343 1.76 -34.02 29.47
C ASN A 343 2.16 -34.99 28.35
N VAL A 344 2.04 -34.54 27.10
CA VAL A 344 2.39 -35.31 25.91
C VAL A 344 3.62 -34.69 25.27
N GLU A 345 4.65 -35.48 24.98
CA GLU A 345 5.85 -35.02 24.28
C GLU A 345 5.98 -35.72 22.94
N VAL A 346 6.11 -34.93 21.86
CA VAL A 346 6.36 -35.37 20.49
C VAL A 346 7.74 -34.88 20.08
N ILE A 347 8.57 -35.78 19.56
CA ILE A 347 9.92 -35.49 19.09
C ILE A 347 10.00 -35.92 17.64
N LEU A 348 10.38 -34.99 16.77
CA LEU A 348 10.61 -35.19 15.35
C LEU A 348 12.09 -34.90 15.08
N THR A 349 12.78 -35.81 14.39
CA THR A 349 14.21 -35.74 14.12
C THR A 349 14.53 -36.17 12.71
N GLN A 350 15.57 -35.58 12.12
CA GLN A 350 16.07 -35.93 10.80
C GLN A 350 17.50 -36.46 10.89
N ASP A 351 17.81 -37.46 10.08
CA ASP A 351 19.18 -37.97 9.87
C ASP A 351 19.38 -38.19 8.35
N GLY A 352 20.17 -37.31 7.73
CA GLY A 352 20.21 -37.17 6.27
C GLY A 352 18.82 -36.89 5.68
N ASP A 353 18.43 -37.68 4.68
CA ASP A 353 17.12 -37.57 4.01
C ASP A 353 15.98 -38.32 4.74
N LYS A 354 16.25 -38.91 5.91
CA LYS A 354 15.29 -39.73 6.64
C LYS A 354 14.70 -39.00 7.84
N TYR A 355 13.39 -39.12 8.01
CA TYR A 355 12.65 -38.53 9.12
C TYR A 355 12.24 -39.59 10.13
N TYR A 356 12.34 -39.24 11.40
CA TYR A 356 12.06 -40.11 12.54
C TYR A 356 11.11 -39.40 13.51
N TYR A 357 10.20 -40.17 14.10
CA TYR A 357 9.27 -39.69 15.11
C TYR A 357 9.28 -40.57 16.36
N LYS A 358 9.06 -39.95 17.51
CA LYS A 358 8.68 -40.64 18.74
C LYS A 358 7.81 -39.76 19.61
N TYR A 359 6.91 -40.36 20.38
CA TYR A 359 6.05 -39.64 21.30
C TYR A 359 5.73 -40.44 22.55
N LYS A 360 5.36 -39.73 23.62
CA LYS A 360 5.01 -40.33 24.91
C LYS A 360 3.86 -39.60 25.60
N THR A 361 3.15 -40.37 26.41
CA THR A 361 2.16 -39.95 27.40
C THR A 361 2.60 -40.48 28.78
N SER A 362 1.81 -40.22 29.82
CA SER A 362 1.96 -40.80 31.16
C SER A 362 1.75 -42.32 31.21
N LYS A 363 1.06 -42.91 30.21
CA LYS A 363 0.73 -44.35 30.17
C LYS A 363 1.47 -45.15 29.09
N GLY A 364 2.12 -44.52 28.12
CA GLY A 364 2.77 -45.23 27.03
C GLY A 364 3.76 -44.40 26.22
N THR A 365 4.60 -45.10 25.47
CA THR A 365 5.59 -44.50 24.56
C THR A 365 5.55 -45.21 23.21
N PHE A 366 5.85 -44.47 22.15
CA PHE A 366 6.11 -45.04 20.82
C PHE A 366 7.37 -44.43 20.22
N PRO A 367 8.29 -45.23 19.64
CA PRO A 367 8.34 -46.69 19.75
C PRO A 367 8.54 -47.14 21.21
N ILE A 368 8.18 -48.40 21.52
CA ILE A 368 8.26 -48.97 22.88
C ILE A 368 9.68 -48.85 23.45
N ASN A 369 10.69 -49.04 22.60
CA ASN A 369 12.06 -48.62 22.92
C ASN A 369 12.20 -47.13 22.65
N TYR A 370 11.94 -46.30 23.66
CA TYR A 370 11.97 -44.84 23.54
C TYR A 370 13.39 -44.26 23.47
N ASP A 371 14.41 -45.08 23.75
CA ASP A 371 15.82 -44.72 23.62
C ASP A 371 16.28 -44.78 22.16
N GLY A 372 16.95 -43.72 21.69
CA GLY A 372 17.35 -43.53 20.30
C GLY A 372 16.55 -42.47 19.55
N ILE A 373 16.60 -42.49 18.21
CA ILE A 373 16.05 -41.43 17.34
C ILE A 373 14.54 -41.56 17.08
N GLY A 374 13.96 -42.75 17.19
CA GLY A 374 12.53 -43.00 16.98
C GLY A 374 12.25 -43.98 15.84
N ALA A 375 11.00 -44.01 15.38
CA ALA A 375 10.57 -44.81 14.23
C ALA A 375 10.66 -43.99 12.94
N GLU A 376 11.10 -44.61 11.84
CA GLU A 376 11.23 -43.95 10.54
C GLU A 376 9.84 -43.68 9.92
N PHE A 377 9.68 -42.51 9.29
CA PHE A 377 8.50 -42.17 8.50
C PHE A 377 8.85 -41.31 7.28
N VAL A 378 7.92 -41.22 6.33
CA VAL A 378 7.99 -40.31 5.19
C VAL A 378 6.89 -39.26 5.38
N PRO A 379 7.23 -37.97 5.48
CA PRO A 379 6.25 -36.88 5.55
C PRO A 379 5.28 -36.90 4.37
N THR A 380 3.98 -36.76 4.63
CA THR A 380 2.93 -36.83 3.60
C THR A 380 2.72 -35.54 2.82
N SER A 381 3.38 -34.44 3.22
CA SER A 381 3.34 -33.15 2.52
C SER A 381 4.68 -32.40 2.62
N GLN A 382 4.74 -31.16 2.13
CA GLN A 382 5.94 -30.31 2.24
C GLN A 382 6.31 -30.02 3.71
N ASN A 383 5.28 -29.90 4.56
CA ASN A 383 5.36 -29.70 6.00
C ASN A 383 4.95 -30.99 6.74
N ILE A 384 5.29 -31.10 8.02
CA ILE A 384 4.81 -32.20 8.87
C ILE A 384 3.51 -31.74 9.54
N ILE A 385 2.46 -32.55 9.48
CA ILE A 385 1.11 -32.13 9.88
C ILE A 385 0.57 -32.98 11.02
N LEU A 386 0.16 -32.31 12.10
CA LEU A 386 -0.48 -32.92 13.28
C LEU A 386 -1.87 -32.31 13.49
N ASP A 387 -2.92 -33.09 13.23
CA ASP A 387 -4.29 -32.68 13.56
C ASP A 387 -4.62 -33.03 15.00
N VAL A 388 -5.09 -32.07 15.79
CA VAL A 388 -5.58 -32.26 17.16
C VAL A 388 -7.08 -32.04 17.19
N LYS A 389 -7.85 -33.11 17.36
CA LYS A 389 -9.32 -33.07 17.42
C LYS A 389 -9.78 -33.01 18.86
N SER A 390 -10.35 -31.88 19.25
CA SER A 390 -10.90 -31.65 20.59
C SER A 390 -12.43 -31.63 20.54
N GLU A 391 -13.07 -31.37 21.68
CA GLU A 391 -14.52 -31.18 21.82
C GLU A 391 -14.84 -30.11 22.87
N ASN A 392 -15.96 -29.39 22.74
CA ASN A 392 -16.40 -28.43 23.77
C ASN A 392 -16.59 -29.11 25.14
N ARG A 393 -16.38 -28.39 26.25
CA ARG A 393 -16.68 -28.87 27.60
C ARG A 393 -18.19 -28.81 27.85
N ILE A 394 -18.77 -29.95 28.24
CA ILE A 394 -20.20 -30.03 28.58
C ILE A 394 -20.44 -29.66 30.06
N THR A 395 -19.47 -29.89 30.94
CA THR A 395 -19.59 -29.65 32.38
C THR A 395 -18.31 -29.07 32.96
N SER A 396 -18.42 -28.26 34.02
CA SER A 396 -17.28 -27.72 34.78
C SER A 396 -16.52 -28.77 35.60
N ASN A 397 -16.99 -30.02 35.63
CA ASN A 397 -16.27 -31.14 36.22
C ASN A 397 -15.26 -31.79 35.25
N ASP A 398 -15.35 -31.49 33.96
CA ASP A 398 -14.43 -31.97 32.95
C ASP A 398 -13.17 -31.10 32.94
N LYS A 399 -12.09 -31.64 33.51
CA LYS A 399 -10.76 -31.03 33.64
C LYS A 399 -9.72 -31.68 32.72
N SER A 400 -10.21 -32.44 31.74
CA SER A 400 -9.38 -33.10 30.74
C SER A 400 -8.67 -32.04 29.90
N GLU A 401 -7.35 -32.09 29.84
CA GLU A 401 -6.53 -31.11 29.13
C GLU A 401 -5.25 -31.79 28.59
N ILE A 402 -4.82 -31.47 27.37
CA ILE A 402 -3.52 -31.88 26.84
C ILE A 402 -2.54 -30.71 26.89
N LYS A 403 -1.36 -30.99 27.44
CA LYS A 403 -0.17 -30.17 27.28
C LYS A 403 0.77 -30.84 26.28
N LEU A 404 0.65 -30.45 25.01
CA LEU A 404 1.35 -31.03 23.87
C LEU A 404 2.67 -30.29 23.63
N LYS A 405 3.77 -30.85 24.11
CA LYS A 405 5.12 -30.36 23.88
C LYS A 405 5.70 -30.97 22.60
N ILE A 406 6.04 -30.15 21.62
CA ILE A 406 6.64 -30.57 20.35
C ILE A 406 8.09 -30.10 20.29
N ILE A 407 8.99 -31.03 20.00
CA ILE A 407 10.41 -30.78 19.76
C ILE A 407 10.69 -31.15 18.31
N ASN A 408 10.68 -30.15 17.43
CA ASN A 408 11.04 -30.30 16.03
C ASN A 408 12.56 -30.13 15.84
N LYS A 409 13.21 -31.15 15.27
CA LYS A 409 14.63 -31.15 14.84
C LYS A 409 14.75 -31.65 13.40
N THR A 410 13.84 -31.16 12.54
CA THR A 410 13.77 -31.46 11.11
C THR A 410 13.86 -30.16 10.31
N ASP A 411 14.14 -30.27 9.02
CA ASP A 411 14.08 -29.18 8.04
C ASP A 411 12.65 -28.78 7.62
N LYS A 412 11.61 -29.38 8.20
CA LYS A 412 10.20 -29.12 7.89
C LYS A 412 9.52 -28.32 8.98
N LEU A 413 8.61 -27.42 8.60
CA LEU A 413 7.69 -26.78 9.54
C LEU A 413 6.68 -27.82 10.06
N VAL A 414 6.38 -27.79 11.35
CA VAL A 414 5.33 -28.62 11.94
C VAL A 414 4.05 -27.81 12.09
N ASN A 415 3.03 -28.13 11.30
CA ASN A 415 1.73 -27.49 11.33
C ASN A 415 0.78 -28.27 12.26
N VAL A 416 0.41 -27.66 13.39
CA VAL A 416 -0.54 -28.23 14.36
C VAL A 416 -1.92 -27.62 14.09
N ASN A 417 -2.87 -28.42 13.61
CA ASN A 417 -4.24 -27.97 13.39
C ASN A 417 -5.13 -28.38 14.56
N VAL A 418 -5.51 -27.45 15.43
CA VAL A 418 -6.44 -27.73 16.52
C VAL A 418 -7.87 -27.47 16.03
N THR A 419 -8.73 -28.47 16.04
CA THR A 419 -10.12 -28.37 15.54
C THR A 419 -11.13 -28.70 16.64
N GLY A 420 -12.16 -27.86 16.78
CA GLY A 420 -13.32 -28.15 17.64
C GLY A 420 -13.05 -28.07 19.15
N ASP A 421 -11.99 -27.36 19.55
CA ASP A 421 -11.67 -27.11 20.96
C ASP A 421 -12.59 -26.07 21.60
N ASP A 422 -12.71 -26.13 22.92
CA ASP A 422 -13.54 -25.20 23.67
C ASP A 422 -12.99 -23.77 23.58
N THR A 423 -13.83 -22.83 23.17
CA THR A 423 -13.42 -21.42 22.95
C THR A 423 -13.33 -20.60 24.24
N ALA A 424 -13.91 -21.08 25.35
CA ALA A 424 -13.90 -20.41 26.64
C ALA A 424 -12.91 -21.06 27.63
N ASP A 425 -12.74 -22.38 27.57
CA ASP A 425 -11.81 -23.15 28.41
C ASP A 425 -11.05 -24.22 27.58
N PRO A 426 -10.11 -23.81 26.70
CA PRO A 426 -9.43 -24.71 25.75
C PRO A 426 -8.82 -25.94 26.40
N ARG A 427 -9.00 -27.11 25.77
CA ARG A 427 -8.36 -28.36 26.20
C ARG A 427 -6.94 -28.49 25.69
N VAL A 428 -6.56 -27.77 24.62
CA VAL A 428 -5.28 -27.98 23.93
C VAL A 428 -4.32 -26.82 24.18
N LYS A 429 -3.20 -27.12 24.85
CA LYS A 429 -2.05 -26.21 24.96
C LYS A 429 -0.86 -26.81 24.23
N VAL A 430 -0.36 -26.12 23.21
CA VAL A 430 0.82 -26.52 22.45
C VAL A 430 2.03 -25.74 22.95
N GLU A 431 3.11 -26.44 23.30
CA GLU A 431 4.41 -25.85 23.63
C GLU A 431 5.47 -26.31 22.62
N GLY A 432 6.34 -25.42 22.18
CA GLY A 432 7.44 -25.75 21.28
C GLY A 432 8.18 -24.51 20.81
N ASP A 433 9.21 -24.71 20.00
CA ASP A 433 9.93 -23.61 19.36
C ASP A 433 9.10 -23.07 18.19
N GLY A 434 8.54 -21.87 18.37
CA GLY A 434 7.71 -21.18 17.38
C GLY A 434 8.43 -20.75 16.10
N SER A 435 9.75 -20.89 16.02
CA SER A 435 10.47 -20.78 14.72
C SER A 435 10.28 -22.02 13.84
N SER A 436 9.91 -23.16 14.45
CA SER A 436 9.87 -24.49 13.83
C SER A 436 8.49 -25.15 13.83
N ILE A 437 7.51 -24.53 14.49
CA ILE A 437 6.14 -25.05 14.71
C ILE A 437 5.15 -23.91 14.51
N SER A 438 4.11 -24.16 13.70
CA SER A 438 2.96 -23.26 13.51
C SER A 438 1.70 -23.90 14.08
N VAL A 439 0.87 -23.13 14.77
CA VAL A 439 -0.35 -23.61 15.45
C VAL A 439 -1.57 -22.89 14.89
N ASN A 440 -2.48 -23.65 14.30
CA ASN A 440 -3.70 -23.16 13.66
C ASN A 440 -4.92 -23.61 14.46
N GLN A 441 -5.59 -22.68 15.13
CA GLN A 441 -6.89 -22.92 15.78
C GLN A 441 -8.02 -22.82 14.74
N LYS A 442 -8.91 -23.81 14.66
CA LYS A 442 -9.97 -23.95 13.63
C LYS A 442 -11.33 -24.34 14.23
#